data_AF-A7EXI5-F1
#
_entry.id   AF-A7EXI5-F1
#
_cell.length_a   1.000
_cell.length_b   1.000
_cell.length_c   1.000
_cell.angle_alpha   90.00
_cell.angle_beta   90.00
_cell.angle_gamma   90.00
#
_symmetry.space_group_name_H-M   'P 1'
#
loop_
_entity.id
_entity.type
_entity.pdbx_description
1 polymer ?
#
loop_
_entity_poly.entity_id
_entity_poly.type
_entity_poly.pdbx_seq_one_letter_code
_entity_poly.pdbx_strand_id
1 'polypeptide(L)'
;MQMVVVLAGALFLSETYSDALLVAKAHRLRQDIGNWALHSRNKEQSSSLGEMANKFLMRRFRLLVTPICFLMVLYSFAYGILYLYLAAVPVQFGPGGGYRPVTSELPFLALLLGTIFSGTANTIFEANENQPVPKDHLPPMMIGSIFFAAGLFVFGWTSLSNIY
;
A
#
# COMPACT_ATOMS: atom_id res chain seq x y z
N MET A 1 -0.31 1.36 23.93
CA MET A 1 -1.73 1.55 23.56
C MET A 1 -2.21 0.52 22.55
N GLN A 2 -1.65 0.40 21.34
CA GLN A 2 -2.10 -0.59 20.34
C GLN A 2 -2.03 -2.05 20.80
N MET A 3 -0.98 -2.44 21.52
CA MET A 3 -0.83 -3.81 22.03
C MET A 3 -1.92 -4.21 23.05
N VAL A 4 -2.42 -3.27 23.85
CA VAL A 4 -3.50 -3.50 24.83
C VAL A 4 -4.83 -3.74 24.12
N VAL A 5 -5.10 -2.99 23.04
CA VAL A 5 -6.33 -3.16 22.24
C VAL A 5 -6.35 -4.51 21.53
N VAL A 6 -5.21 -4.95 21.00
CA VAL A 6 -5.10 -6.28 20.35
C VAL A 6 -5.29 -7.40 21.37
N LEU A 7 -4.69 -7.29 22.55
CA LEU A 7 -4.86 -8.27 23.63
C LEU A 7 -6.29 -8.32 24.16
N ALA A 8 -6.93 -7.16 24.35
CA ALA A 8 -8.34 -7.10 24.75
C ALA A 8 -9.25 -7.70 23.68
N GLY A 9 -9.00 -7.40 22.40
CA GLY A 9 -9.72 -8.04 21.28
C GLY A 9 -9.56 -9.55 21.27
N ALA A 10 -8.35 -10.07 21.46
CA ALA A 10 -8.09 -11.51 21.46
C ALA A 10 -8.75 -12.26 22.63
N LEU A 11 -8.91 -11.62 23.79
CA LEU A 11 -9.48 -12.25 24.99
C LEU A 11 -11.00 -12.10 25.09
N PHE A 12 -11.56 -10.97 24.67
CA PHE A 12 -12.98 -10.67 24.83
C PHE A 12 -13.81 -10.88 23.57
N LEU A 13 -13.21 -10.88 22.38
CA LEU A 13 -13.94 -11.10 21.14
C LEU A 13 -14.12 -12.59 20.92
N SER A 14 -15.37 -13.05 21.01
CA SER A 14 -15.73 -14.40 20.61
C SER A 14 -15.56 -14.57 19.10
N GLU A 15 -15.16 -15.76 18.66
CA GLU A 15 -14.96 -16.10 17.25
C GLU A 15 -16.23 -15.78 16.41
N THR A 16 -16.18 -14.72 15.60
CA THR A 16 -17.31 -14.27 14.77
C THR A 16 -17.30 -14.91 13.37
N TYR A 17 -16.27 -15.70 13.04
CA TYR A 17 -16.14 -16.30 11.71
C TYR A 17 -17.23 -17.36 11.49
N SER A 18 -18.19 -17.05 10.61
CA SER A 18 -19.41 -17.84 10.41
C SER A 18 -19.12 -19.29 10.04
N ASP A 19 -18.09 -19.53 9.22
CA ASP A 19 -17.72 -20.90 8.84
C ASP A 19 -17.14 -21.71 10.01
N ALA A 20 -16.38 -21.08 10.91
CA ALA A 20 -15.87 -21.76 12.11
C ALA A 20 -17.02 -22.13 13.06
N LEU A 21 -17.99 -21.23 13.24
CA LEU A 21 -19.20 -21.48 14.02
C LEU A 21 -20.05 -22.60 13.41
N LEU A 22 -20.18 -22.65 12.08
CA LEU A 22 -20.90 -23.70 11.36
C LEU A 22 -20.22 -25.06 11.50
N VAL A 23 -18.87 -25.12 11.49
CA VAL A 23 -18.11 -26.35 11.76
C VAL A 23 -18.32 -26.82 13.19
N ALA A 24 -18.24 -25.92 14.18
CA ALA A 24 -18.48 -26.26 15.58
C ALA A 24 -19.91 -26.74 15.84
N LYS A 25 -20.90 -26.08 15.21
CA LYS A 25 -22.32 -26.46 15.28
C LYS A 25 -22.59 -27.82 14.62
N ALA A 26 -22.01 -28.06 13.43
CA ALA A 26 -22.11 -29.35 12.75
C ALA A 26 -21.48 -30.49 13.58
N HIS A 27 -20.37 -30.21 14.29
CA HIS A 27 -19.76 -31.18 15.20
C HIS A 27 -20.66 -31.54 16.39
N ARG A 28 -21.31 -30.55 17.01
CA ARG A 28 -22.29 -30.81 18.10
C ARG A 28 -23.49 -31.62 17.60
N LEU A 29 -24.08 -31.23 16.47
CA LEU A 29 -25.22 -31.95 15.89
C LEU A 29 -24.90 -33.42 15.53
N ARG A 30 -23.66 -33.73 15.14
CA ARG A 30 -23.23 -35.13 14.88
C ARG A 30 -23.27 -35.98 16.15
N GLN A 31 -22.88 -35.40 17.29
CA GLN A 31 -22.86 -36.09 18.57
C GLN A 31 -24.27 -36.29 19.13
N ASP A 32 -25.16 -35.31 18.95
CA ASP A 32 -26.53 -35.36 19.48
C ASP A 32 -27.45 -36.29 18.65
N ILE A 33 -27.37 -36.24 17.32
CA ILE A 33 -28.32 -36.94 16.42
C ILE A 33 -27.75 -38.29 15.94
N GLY A 34 -26.45 -38.54 16.15
CA GLY A 34 -25.78 -39.76 15.67
C GLY A 34 -25.69 -39.89 14.15
N ASN A 35 -26.07 -38.84 13.40
CA ASN A 35 -26.06 -38.84 11.95
C ASN A 35 -24.74 -38.26 11.40
N TRP A 36 -23.88 -39.15 10.93
CA TRP A 36 -22.56 -38.83 10.38
C TRP A 36 -22.61 -38.16 8.99
N ALA A 37 -23.77 -38.12 8.33
CA ALA A 37 -23.92 -37.50 7.02
C ALA A 37 -23.91 -35.96 7.06
N LEU A 38 -24.11 -35.33 8.23
CA LEU A 38 -24.07 -33.88 8.40
C LEU A 38 -22.64 -33.34 8.17
N HIS A 39 -22.37 -32.82 6.97
CA HIS A 39 -21.12 -32.14 6.63
C HIS A 39 -21.37 -30.64 6.46
N SER A 40 -20.50 -29.80 7.02
CA SER A 40 -20.50 -28.37 6.69
C SER A 40 -19.88 -28.20 5.32
N ARG A 41 -20.46 -27.31 4.50
CA ARG A 41 -20.02 -27.00 3.13
C ARG A 41 -18.53 -26.63 3.06
N ASN A 42 -17.99 -26.07 4.14
CA ASN A 42 -16.59 -25.67 4.25
C ASN A 42 -15.63 -26.85 4.51
N LYS A 43 -16.13 -27.99 5.02
CA LYS A 43 -15.32 -29.21 5.28
C LYS A 43 -15.18 -30.10 4.04
N GLU A 44 -16.14 -30.03 3.12
CA GLU A 44 -16.03 -30.65 1.78
C GLU A 44 -14.93 -29.99 0.95
N GLN A 45 -14.73 -28.68 1.14
CA GLN A 45 -13.65 -27.93 0.50
C GLN A 45 -12.35 -28.06 1.31
N SER A 46 -11.91 -29.28 1.56
CA SER A 46 -10.56 -29.57 2.06
C SER A 46 -9.53 -29.36 0.95
N SER A 47 -9.40 -28.11 0.48
CA SER A 47 -8.28 -27.75 -0.38
C SER A 47 -7.00 -27.96 0.42
N SER A 48 -6.15 -28.87 -0.06
CA SER A 48 -4.83 -29.14 0.53
C SER A 48 -4.09 -27.83 0.78
N LEU A 49 -3.28 -27.74 1.85
CA LEU A 49 -2.45 -26.55 2.12
C LEU A 49 -1.65 -26.14 0.87
N GLY A 50 -1.21 -27.12 0.06
CA GLY A 50 -0.57 -26.89 -1.22
C GLY A 50 -1.50 -26.26 -2.27
N GLU A 51 -2.74 -26.72 -2.39
CA GLU A 51 -3.73 -26.16 -3.32
C GLU A 51 -4.21 -24.77 -2.89
N MET A 52 -4.36 -24.52 -1.59
CA MET A 52 -4.63 -23.18 -1.07
C MET A 52 -3.46 -22.24 -1.39
N ALA A 53 -2.23 -22.62 -1.05
CA ALA A 53 -1.05 -21.83 -1.36
C ALA A 53 -0.96 -21.55 -2.86
N ASN A 54 -1.20 -22.57 -3.69
CA ASN A 54 -1.18 -22.44 -5.14
C ASN A 54 -2.27 -21.48 -5.65
N LYS A 55 -3.50 -21.66 -5.16
CA LYS A 55 -4.65 -20.81 -5.52
C LYS A 55 -4.48 -19.37 -5.07
N PHE A 56 -3.86 -19.11 -3.92
CA PHE A 56 -3.64 -17.74 -3.44
C PHE A 56 -2.41 -17.09 -4.10
N LEU A 57 -1.28 -17.78 -4.22
CA LEU A 57 -0.08 -17.22 -4.86
C LEU A 57 -0.26 -17.06 -6.37
N MET A 58 -0.69 -18.11 -7.08
CA MET A 58 -0.82 -18.02 -8.54
C MET A 58 -1.91 -17.03 -8.96
N ARG A 59 -2.96 -16.87 -8.14
CA ARG A 59 -3.99 -15.84 -8.39
C ARG A 59 -3.43 -14.43 -8.23
N ARG A 60 -2.57 -14.17 -7.26
CA ARG A 60 -1.92 -12.85 -7.09
C ARG A 60 -1.03 -12.52 -8.29
N PHE A 61 -0.21 -13.46 -8.77
CA PHE A 61 0.59 -13.24 -9.98
C PHE A 61 -0.25 -13.07 -11.24
N ARG A 62 -1.33 -13.85 -11.39
CA ARG A 62 -2.27 -13.69 -12.51
C ARG A 62 -2.98 -12.34 -12.49
N LEU A 63 -3.33 -11.85 -11.31
CA LEU A 63 -3.88 -10.50 -11.13
C LEU A 63 -2.84 -9.43 -11.50
N LEU A 64 -1.56 -9.63 -11.18
CA LEU A 64 -0.49 -8.68 -11.50
C LEU A 64 -0.29 -8.49 -13.01
N VAL A 65 -0.59 -9.52 -13.82
CA VAL A 65 -0.57 -9.43 -15.29
C VAL A 65 -1.74 -8.61 -15.84
N THR A 66 -2.82 -8.43 -15.06
CA THR A 66 -3.92 -7.57 -15.51
C THR A 66 -3.48 -6.10 -15.49
N PRO A 67 -3.79 -5.30 -16.52
CA PRO A 67 -3.23 -3.97 -16.71
C PRO A 67 -3.57 -3.02 -15.55
N ILE A 68 -4.76 -3.15 -14.97
CA ILE A 68 -5.23 -2.31 -13.86
C ILE A 68 -4.43 -2.57 -12.59
N CYS A 69 -4.25 -3.84 -12.21
CA CYS A 69 -3.44 -4.18 -11.03
C CYS A 69 -1.97 -3.82 -11.25
N PHE A 70 -1.43 -4.00 -12.45
CA PHE A 70 -0.06 -3.60 -12.77
C PHE A 70 0.16 -2.10 -12.56
N LEU A 71 -0.75 -1.26 -13.05
CA LEU A 71 -0.70 0.20 -12.85
C LEU A 71 -0.79 0.58 -11.37
N MET A 72 -1.63 -0.10 -10.58
CA MET A 72 -1.74 0.14 -9.13
C MET A 72 -0.48 -0.27 -8.37
N VAL A 73 0.20 -1.35 -8.78
CA VAL A 73 1.48 -1.75 -8.21
C VAL A 73 2.56 -0.73 -8.55
N LEU A 74 2.61 -0.25 -9.80
CA LEU A 74 3.53 0.82 -10.21
C LEU A 74 3.30 2.12 -9.43
N TYR A 75 2.04 2.49 -9.19
CA TYR A 75 1.70 3.63 -8.35
C TYR A 75 2.24 3.48 -6.92
N SER A 76 2.02 2.31 -6.31
CA SER A 76 2.52 2.01 -4.96
C SER A 76 4.06 2.00 -4.92
N PHE A 77 4.70 1.52 -5.98
CA PHE A 77 6.15 1.53 -6.12
C PHE A 77 6.73 2.94 -6.20
N ALA A 78 6.12 3.83 -6.99
CA ALA A 78 6.51 5.25 -7.06
C ALA A 78 6.40 5.92 -5.68
N TYR A 79 5.35 5.60 -4.92
CA TYR A 79 5.19 6.08 -3.54
C TYR A 79 6.28 5.55 -2.60
N GLY A 80 6.69 4.29 -2.77
CA GLY A 80 7.84 3.72 -2.07
C GLY A 80 9.15 4.48 -2.37
N ILE A 81 9.40 4.83 -3.63
CA ILE A 81 10.56 5.65 -4.03
C ILE A 81 10.50 7.04 -3.38
N LEU A 82 9.32 7.67 -3.32
CA LEU A 82 9.17 8.96 -2.66
C LEU A 82 9.57 8.88 -1.17
N TYR A 83 9.17 7.83 -0.45
CA TYR A 83 9.60 7.63 0.94
C TYR A 83 11.09 7.37 1.09
N LEU A 84 11.67 6.58 0.18
CA LEU A 84 13.12 6.35 0.14
C LEU A 84 13.86 7.67 -0.08
N TYR A 85 13.35 8.54 -0.96
CA TYR A 85 13.88 9.88 -1.18
C TYR A 85 13.83 10.74 0.10
N LEU A 86 12.69 10.76 0.80
CA LEU A 86 12.54 11.48 2.07
C LEU A 86 13.56 11.01 3.13
N ALA A 87 13.85 9.71 3.16
CA ALA A 87 14.86 9.15 4.06
C ALA A 87 16.31 9.44 3.60
N ALA A 88 16.54 9.56 2.28
CA ALA A 88 17.86 9.83 1.72
C ALA A 88 18.32 11.29 1.88
N VAL A 89 17.39 12.25 1.87
CA VAL A 89 17.69 13.69 2.04
C VAL A 89 18.55 13.97 3.30
N PRO A 90 18.15 13.58 4.53
CA PRO A 90 18.97 13.85 5.72
C PRO A 90 20.27 13.04 5.76
N VAL A 91 20.35 11.92 5.03
CA VAL A 91 21.59 11.14 4.90
C VAL A 91 22.61 11.89 4.04
N GLN A 92 22.18 12.48 2.93
CA GLN A 92 23.05 13.26 2.02
C GLN A 92 23.47 14.60 2.63
N PHE A 93 22.53 15.33 3.23
CA PHE A 93 22.77 16.67 3.78
C PHE A 93 23.12 16.67 5.28
N GLY A 94 23.30 15.48 5.88
CA GLY A 94 23.65 15.30 7.28
C GLY A 94 25.13 15.58 7.59
N PRO A 95 25.65 15.09 8.74
CA PRO A 95 27.01 15.38 9.21
C PRO A 95 28.13 15.00 8.23
N GLY A 96 27.87 14.06 7.31
CA GLY A 96 28.80 13.66 6.25
C GLY A 96 28.90 14.65 5.07
N GLY A 97 27.92 15.56 4.91
CA GLY A 97 27.87 16.55 3.82
C GLY A 97 28.36 17.95 4.20
N GLY A 98 28.75 18.18 5.46
CA GLY A 98 29.28 19.47 5.92
C GLY A 98 28.25 20.59 6.13
N TYR A 99 26.96 20.30 6.01
CA TYR A 99 25.89 21.29 6.21
C TYR A 99 25.51 21.45 7.69
N ARG A 100 25.07 22.65 8.08
CA ARG A 100 24.54 22.90 9.44
C ARG A 100 23.19 22.18 9.60
N PRO A 101 22.80 21.79 10.83
CA PRO A 101 21.55 21.06 11.08
C PRO A 101 20.26 21.76 10.61
N VAL A 102 20.28 23.09 10.49
CA VAL A 102 19.13 23.85 9.99
C VAL A 102 19.10 23.89 8.46
N THR A 103 20.27 23.90 7.83
CA THR A 103 20.39 23.90 6.36
C THR A 103 20.17 22.53 5.73
N SER A 104 20.33 21.44 6.49
CA SER A 104 20.05 20.08 6.00
C SER A 104 18.57 19.82 5.74
N GLU A 105 17.69 20.57 6.39
CA GLU A 105 16.23 20.43 6.27
C GLU A 105 15.62 21.29 5.15
N LEU A 106 16.38 22.22 4.57
CA LEU A 106 15.91 23.10 3.49
C LEU A 106 15.28 22.35 2.29
N PRO A 107 15.79 21.18 1.86
CA PRO A 107 15.17 20.42 0.78
C PRO A 107 13.72 19.98 1.06
N PHE A 108 13.31 19.84 2.34
CA PHE A 108 11.92 19.57 2.68
C PHE A 108 10.98 20.75 2.36
N LEU A 109 11.51 21.98 2.31
CA LEU A 109 10.73 23.14 1.87
C LEU A 109 10.36 23.03 0.38
N ALA A 110 11.23 22.46 -0.45
CA ALA A 110 10.94 22.22 -1.85
C ALA A 110 9.78 21.23 -2.04
N LEU A 111 9.69 20.22 -1.15
CA LEU A 111 8.54 19.30 -1.13
C LEU A 111 7.25 20.01 -0.74
N LEU A 112 7.29 20.90 0.26
CA LEU A 112 6.14 21.71 0.65
C LEU A 112 5.65 22.58 -0.52
N LEU A 113 6.56 23.28 -1.20
CA LEU A 113 6.21 24.08 -2.38
C LEU A 113 5.64 23.21 -3.51
N GLY A 114 6.21 22.02 -3.74
CA GLY A 114 5.69 21.05 -4.71
C GLY A 114 4.26 20.60 -4.40
N THR A 115 3.94 20.33 -3.12
CA THR A 115 2.58 19.95 -2.71
C THR A 115 1.57 21.08 -2.89
N ILE A 116 1.95 22.33 -2.59
CA ILE A 116 1.09 23.49 -2.82
C ILE A 116 0.81 23.65 -4.31
N PHE A 117 1.85 23.57 -5.14
CA PHE A 117 1.70 23.69 -6.59
C PHE A 117 0.81 22.57 -7.16
N SER A 118 1.04 21.32 -6.74
CA SER A 118 0.21 20.17 -7.13
C SER A 118 -1.25 20.33 -6.70
N GLY A 119 -1.50 20.86 -5.50
CA GLY A 119 -2.85 21.13 -5.01
C GLY A 119 -3.56 22.19 -5.87
N THR A 120 -2.87 23.29 -6.18
CA THR A 120 -3.43 24.34 -7.05
C THR A 120 -3.70 23.83 -8.47
N ALA A 121 -2.81 23.02 -9.03
CA ALA A 121 -3.02 22.42 -10.34
C ALA A 121 -4.28 21.55 -10.35
N ASN A 122 -4.49 20.69 -9.34
CA ASN A 122 -5.67 19.84 -9.27
C ASN A 122 -6.98 20.66 -9.18
N THR A 123 -7.00 21.75 -8.41
CA THR A 123 -8.18 22.64 -8.33
C THR A 123 -8.51 23.33 -9.65
N ILE A 124 -7.50 23.66 -10.48
CA ILE A 124 -7.70 24.29 -11.79
C ILE A 124 -8.30 23.28 -12.78
N PHE A 125 -7.84 22.02 -12.75
CA PHE A 125 -8.38 20.98 -13.62
C PHE A 125 -9.80 20.55 -13.22
N GLU A 126 -10.09 20.43 -11.92
CA GLU A 126 -11.44 20.14 -11.42
C GLU A 126 -12.46 21.26 -11.71
N ALA A 127 -12.03 22.53 -11.71
CA ALA A 127 -12.92 23.66 -11.98
C ALA A 127 -13.48 23.69 -13.42
N ASN A 128 -12.87 22.94 -14.36
CA ASN A 128 -13.32 22.90 -15.74
C ASN A 128 -14.41 21.85 -16.01
N GLU A 129 -14.61 20.87 -15.11
CA GLU A 129 -15.60 19.81 -15.28
C GLU A 129 -16.56 19.79 -14.08
N ASN A 130 -17.81 20.21 -14.28
CA ASN A 130 -18.87 20.28 -13.25
C ASN A 130 -19.30 18.91 -12.67
N GLN A 131 -18.58 17.83 -12.97
CA GLN A 131 -18.73 16.52 -12.35
C GLN A 131 -17.36 15.98 -11.95
N PRO A 132 -17.14 15.61 -10.68
CA PRO A 132 -15.89 15.01 -10.27
C PRO A 132 -15.82 13.59 -10.84
N VAL A 133 -15.22 13.43 -12.02
CA VAL A 133 -14.94 12.11 -12.58
C VAL A 133 -13.54 11.71 -12.08
N PRO A 134 -13.35 10.49 -11.52
CA PRO A 134 -12.03 10.03 -11.08
C PRO A 134 -10.96 10.01 -12.19
N LYS A 135 -11.36 10.23 -13.45
CA LYS A 135 -10.47 10.31 -14.62
C LYS A 135 -9.74 11.65 -14.71
N ASP A 136 -10.25 12.70 -14.07
CA ASP A 136 -9.76 14.07 -14.29
C ASP A 136 -8.48 14.35 -13.49
N HIS A 137 -8.12 13.44 -12.58
CA HIS A 137 -6.85 13.46 -11.87
C HIS A 137 -5.70 12.82 -12.67
N LEU A 138 -5.97 12.12 -13.78
CA LEU A 138 -4.91 11.50 -14.59
C LEU A 138 -3.98 12.52 -15.29
N PRO A 139 -4.49 13.58 -15.95
CA PRO A 139 -3.63 14.57 -16.61
C PRO A 139 -2.60 15.25 -15.69
N PRO A 140 -2.94 15.78 -14.50
CA PRO A 140 -1.94 16.38 -13.60
C PRO A 140 -0.95 15.32 -13.09
N MET A 141 -1.38 14.07 -12.93
CA MET A 141 -0.51 12.97 -12.51
C MET A 141 0.53 12.61 -13.59
N MET A 142 0.16 12.63 -14.87
CA MET A 142 1.09 12.38 -15.98
C MET A 142 2.19 13.44 -16.02
N ILE A 143 1.83 14.71 -15.90
CA ILE A 143 2.79 15.82 -15.86
C ILE A 143 3.69 15.69 -14.62
N GLY A 144 3.09 15.41 -13.45
CA GLY A 144 3.82 15.21 -12.20
C GLY A 144 4.85 14.08 -12.28
N SER A 145 4.55 13.00 -13.01
CA SER A 145 5.46 11.86 -13.16
C SER A 145 6.76 12.22 -13.89
N ILE A 146 6.70 13.13 -14.88
CA ILE A 146 7.87 13.59 -15.63
C ILE A 146 8.77 14.43 -14.72
N PHE A 147 8.18 15.38 -13.98
CA PHE A 147 8.92 16.18 -13.01
C PHE A 147 9.51 15.34 -11.87
N PHE A 148 8.77 14.33 -11.41
CA PHE A 148 9.24 13.40 -10.39
C PHE A 148 10.46 12.60 -10.85
N ALA A 149 10.42 12.02 -12.06
CA ALA A 149 11.54 11.29 -12.63
C ALA A 149 12.76 12.21 -12.89
N ALA A 150 12.54 13.41 -13.42
CA ALA A 150 13.59 14.40 -13.63
C ALA A 150 14.24 14.84 -12.30
N GLY A 151 13.43 15.09 -11.27
CA GLY A 151 13.92 15.48 -9.95
C GLY A 151 14.76 14.38 -9.29
N LEU A 152 14.33 13.13 -9.38
CA LEU A 152 15.12 11.98 -8.90
C LEU A 152 16.43 11.82 -9.68
N PHE A 153 16.41 12.02 -10.99
CA PHE A 153 17.61 11.95 -11.81
C PHE A 153 18.62 13.03 -11.43
N VAL A 154 18.18 14.27 -11.26
CA VAL A 154 19.02 15.39 -10.81
C VAL A 154 19.56 15.12 -9.40
N PHE A 155 18.71 14.65 -8.48
CA PHE A 155 19.12 14.31 -7.12
C PHE A 155 20.21 13.24 -7.11
N GLY A 156 20.03 12.15 -7.86
CA GLY A 156 21.03 11.09 -8.02
C GLY A 156 22.33 11.61 -8.65
N TRP A 157 22.22 12.47 -9.66
CA TRP A 157 23.37 13.09 -10.32
C TRP A 157 24.19 13.96 -9.34
N THR A 158 23.50 14.74 -8.50
CA THR A 158 24.14 15.57 -7.47
C THR A 158 24.67 14.78 -6.27
N SER A 159 24.30 13.51 -6.12
CA SER A 159 24.75 12.65 -5.02
C SER A 159 26.13 12.02 -5.30
N LEU A 160 26.60 12.03 -6.55
CA LEU A 160 27.93 11.55 -6.93
C LEU A 160 29.01 12.44 -6.30
N SER A 161 29.75 11.87 -5.36
CA SER A 161 30.88 12.47 -4.63
C SER A 161 32.15 12.66 -5.46
N ASN A 162 32.04 12.75 -6.79
CA ASN A 162 33.19 12.87 -7.68
C ASN A 162 33.33 14.26 -8.27
N ILE A 163 33.38 15.26 -7.40
CA ILE A 163 34.20 16.45 -7.60
C ILE A 163 34.78 16.79 -6.22
N TYR A 164 36.11 16.77 -6.16
CA TYR A 164 36.97 17.04 -5.02
C TYR A 164 36.57 18.24 -4.16
#